data_AF-A0A6N2HKL5-F1
#
_entry.id   AF-A0A6N2HKL5-F1
#
_cell.length_a   1.000
_cell.length_b   1.000
_cell.length_c   1.000
_cell.angle_alpha   90.00
_cell.angle_beta   90.00
_cell.angle_gamma   90.00
#
_symmetry.space_group_name_H-M   'P 1'
#
loop_
_entity.id
_entity.type
_entity.pdbx_description
1 polymer ?
#
loop_
_entity_poly.entity_id
_entity_poly.type
_entity_poly.pdbx_seq_one_letter_code
_entity_poly.pdbx_strand_id
1 'polypeptide(L)'
;PELPAVRETERTVVGVHGAPKPPPTRVSLTLPAIRAAREVWLLAAGEDKAEAAEIALSGAGEIQAPAAGAYGRGRTLWLMDAAAASRLPRALYPPASA
;
A
#
# COMPACT_ATOMS: atom_id res chain seq x y z
N PRO A 1 -6.72 -5.22 5.57
CA PRO A 1 -6.63 -6.63 5.13
C PRO A 1 -8.02 -7.26 5.20
N GLU A 2 -8.30 -8.22 4.33
CA GLU A 2 -9.51 -9.10 4.36
C GLU A 2 -10.90 -8.44 4.21
N LEU A 3 -11.02 -7.11 4.23
CA LEU A 3 -12.27 -6.44 3.87
C LEU A 3 -12.61 -6.66 2.39
N PRO A 4 -13.88 -6.91 2.01
CA PRO A 4 -14.27 -7.21 0.64
C PRO A 4 -13.78 -6.19 -0.40
N ALA A 5 -13.62 -4.92 0.01
CA ALA A 5 -13.13 -3.84 -0.85
C ALA A 5 -11.75 -4.09 -1.48
N VAL A 6 -10.86 -4.87 -0.84
CA VAL A 6 -9.55 -5.20 -1.43
C VAL A 6 -9.65 -6.24 -2.55
N ARG A 7 -10.73 -7.03 -2.58
CA ARG A 7 -11.00 -8.06 -3.59
C ARG A 7 -11.79 -7.53 -4.79
N GLU A 8 -12.17 -6.25 -4.78
CA GLU A 8 -12.92 -5.63 -5.86
C GLU A 8 -12.01 -5.41 -7.09
N THR A 9 -12.44 -5.93 -8.23
CA THR A 9 -11.64 -5.94 -9.47
C THR A 9 -12.24 -5.10 -10.59
N GLU A 10 -13.49 -4.66 -10.48
CA GLU A 10 -14.21 -3.98 -11.58
C GLU A 10 -14.56 -2.53 -11.22
N ARG A 11 -15.19 -2.31 -10.06
CA ARG A 11 -15.63 -0.96 -9.66
C ARG A 11 -14.44 -0.09 -9.29
N THR A 12 -14.53 1.20 -9.58
CA THR A 12 -13.50 2.19 -9.22
C THR A 12 -13.64 2.72 -7.78
N VAL A 13 -14.86 2.69 -7.23
CA VAL A 13 -15.19 3.20 -5.90
C VAL A 13 -16.16 2.25 -5.20
N VAL A 14 -15.97 2.06 -3.90
CA VAL A 14 -16.87 1.26 -3.06
C VAL A 14 -17.16 1.93 -1.73
N GLY A 15 -18.32 1.62 -1.16
CA GLY A 15 -18.60 1.83 0.25
C GLY A 15 -17.92 0.75 1.09
N VAL A 16 -17.27 1.14 2.18
CA VAL A 16 -16.70 0.26 3.19
C VAL A 16 -17.46 0.47 4.49
N HIS A 17 -17.99 -0.61 5.06
CA HIS A 17 -18.70 -0.62 6.33
C HIS A 17 -17.94 -1.48 7.34
N GLY A 18 -18.05 -1.16 8.63
CA GLY A 18 -17.38 -1.91 9.70
C GLY A 18 -15.86 -1.79 9.67
N ALA A 19 -15.30 -0.67 9.19
CA ALA A 19 -13.86 -0.46 9.21
C ALA A 19 -13.34 -0.50 10.66
N PRO A 20 -12.27 -1.27 10.96
CA PRO A 20 -11.81 -1.49 12.34
C PRO A 20 -11.28 -0.22 13.00
N LYS A 21 -10.82 0.74 12.20
CA LYS A 21 -10.43 2.08 12.67
C LYS A 21 -11.59 3.06 12.44
N PRO A 22 -12.02 3.83 13.45
CA PRO A 22 -13.11 4.79 13.31
C PRO A 22 -12.77 5.93 12.32
N PRO A 23 -13.76 6.50 11.61
CA PRO A 23 -15.17 6.08 11.55
C PRO A 23 -15.36 4.75 10.77
N PRO A 24 -16.39 3.95 11.11
CA PRO A 24 -16.58 2.61 10.55
C PRO A 24 -17.13 2.61 9.11
N THR A 25 -17.74 3.71 8.66
CA THR A 25 -18.24 3.86 7.29
C THR A 25 -17.35 4.80 6.50
N ARG A 26 -16.89 4.36 5.33
CA ARG A 26 -15.97 5.10 4.45
C ARG A 26 -16.37 4.92 2.99
N VAL A 27 -16.00 5.89 2.15
CA VAL A 27 -15.93 5.72 0.69
C VAL A 27 -14.47 5.53 0.33
N SER A 28 -14.14 4.52 -0.47
CA SER A 28 -12.76 4.19 -0.85
C SER A 28 -12.63 4.01 -2.35
N LEU A 29 -11.54 4.51 -2.91
CA LEU A 29 -11.04 4.03 -4.19
C LEU A 29 -10.61 2.57 -4.05
N THR A 30 -10.80 1.81 -5.12
CA THR A 30 -10.38 0.41 -5.21
C THR A 30 -9.00 0.29 -5.85
N LEU A 31 -8.42 -0.91 -5.83
CA LEU A 31 -7.14 -1.17 -6.51
C LEU A 31 -7.19 -0.91 -8.02
N PRO A 32 -8.24 -1.28 -8.77
CA PRO A 32 -8.41 -0.86 -10.17
C PRO A 32 -8.28 0.65 -10.39
N ALA A 33 -8.88 1.47 -9.52
CA ALA A 33 -8.79 2.92 -9.62
C ALA A 33 -7.37 3.43 -9.32
N ILE A 34 -6.73 2.91 -8.27
CA ILE A 34 -5.35 3.27 -7.91
C ILE A 34 -4.38 2.91 -9.04
N ARG A 35 -4.52 1.72 -9.64
CA ARG A 35 -3.70 1.22 -10.75
C ARG A 35 -3.92 1.95 -12.07
N ALA A 36 -4.96 2.77 -12.18
CA ALA A 36 -5.15 3.63 -13.33
C ALA A 36 -4.18 4.83 -13.34
N ALA A 37 -3.59 5.18 -12.19
CA ALA A 37 -2.66 6.29 -12.08
C ALA A 37 -1.34 6.00 -12.80
N ARG A 38 -0.74 7.05 -13.40
CA ARG A 38 0.62 6.97 -13.97
C ARG A 38 1.63 6.62 -12.87
N GLU A 39 1.46 7.20 -11.70
CA GLU A 39 2.34 7.02 -10.56
C GLU A 39 1.55 6.83 -9.28
N VAL A 40 2.01 5.93 -8.41
CA VAL A 40 1.45 5.70 -7.08
C VAL A 40 2.56 5.84 -6.06
N TRP A 41 2.38 6.72 -5.08
CA TRP A 41 3.38 6.99 -4.07
C TRP A 41 2.82 6.61 -2.70
N LEU A 42 3.55 5.77 -1.97
CA LEU A 42 3.21 5.33 -0.63
C LEU A 42 4.14 6.02 0.36
N LEU A 43 3.57 6.80 1.27
CA LEU A 43 4.31 7.49 2.32
C LEU A 43 4.10 6.72 3.62
N ALA A 44 5.18 6.26 4.25
CA ALA A 44 5.13 5.52 5.50
C ALA A 44 6.22 6.03 6.46
N ALA A 45 5.83 6.42 7.66
CA ALA A 45 6.74 6.91 8.69
C ALA A 45 6.40 6.27 10.04
N GLY A 46 7.44 6.05 10.84
CA GLY A 46 7.34 5.40 12.15
C GLY A 46 7.52 3.89 12.12
N GLU A 47 8.04 3.37 13.23
CA GLU A 47 8.35 1.95 13.43
C GLU A 47 7.11 1.05 13.30
N ASP A 48 5.93 1.57 13.66
CA ASP A 48 4.65 0.85 13.56
C ASP A 48 4.25 0.50 12.10
N LYS A 49 4.99 1.01 11.10
CA LYS A 49 4.83 0.67 9.68
C LYS A 49 5.79 -0.39 9.18
N ALA A 50 6.87 -0.68 9.92
CA ALA A 50 7.98 -1.48 9.41
C ALA A 50 7.55 -2.89 8.98
N GLU A 51 6.74 -3.56 9.80
CA GLU A 51 6.21 -4.88 9.48
C GLU A 51 5.27 -4.86 8.26
N ALA A 52 4.37 -3.89 8.20
CA ALA A 52 3.43 -3.78 7.09
C ALA A 52 4.14 -3.49 5.76
N ALA A 53 5.22 -2.70 5.79
CA ALA A 53 6.05 -2.42 4.63
C ALA A 53 6.84 -3.65 4.18
N GLU A 54 7.42 -4.41 5.12
CA GLU A 54 8.10 -5.67 4.83
C GLU A 54 7.15 -6.67 4.13
N ILE A 55 5.95 -6.86 4.67
CA ILE A 55 4.95 -7.75 4.07
C ILE A 55 4.55 -7.23 2.68
N ALA A 56 4.29 -5.93 2.54
CA ALA A 56 3.86 -5.38 1.26
C ALA A 56 4.92 -5.53 0.15
N LEU A 57 6.19 -5.44 0.51
CA LEU A 57 7.33 -5.49 -0.42
C LEU A 57 7.92 -6.90 -0.61
N SER A 58 7.49 -7.90 0.17
CA SER A 58 7.99 -9.29 0.08
C SER A 58 7.35 -10.13 -1.03
N GLY A 59 6.28 -9.63 -1.67
CA GLY A 59 5.50 -10.39 -2.66
C GLY A 59 4.34 -11.19 -2.06
N ALA A 60 4.00 -10.98 -0.79
CA ALA A 60 2.84 -11.53 -0.07
C ALA A 60 1.48 -11.33 -0.77
N GLY A 61 1.37 -10.31 -1.63
CA GLY A 61 0.17 -9.99 -2.39
C GLY A 61 -0.84 -9.10 -1.63
N GLU A 62 -1.77 -8.53 -2.38
CA GLU A 62 -2.69 -7.48 -1.91
C GLU A 62 -3.71 -7.93 -0.85
N ILE A 63 -4.02 -9.22 -0.79
CA ILE A 63 -4.93 -9.77 0.21
C ILE A 63 -4.31 -9.71 1.60
N GLN A 64 -3.02 -10.06 1.69
CA GLN A 64 -2.24 -10.01 2.93
C GLN A 64 -1.91 -8.57 3.29
N ALA A 65 -1.39 -7.80 2.33
CA ALA A 65 -1.08 -6.39 2.50
C ALA A 65 -1.67 -5.55 1.34
N PRO A 66 -2.77 -4.81 1.54
CA PRO A 66 -3.39 -4.00 0.48
C PRO A 66 -2.41 -3.04 -0.23
N ALA A 67 -1.39 -2.55 0.47
CA ALA A 67 -0.34 -1.71 -0.08
C ALA A 67 0.50 -2.41 -1.17
N ALA A 68 0.63 -3.74 -1.15
CA ALA A 68 1.28 -4.52 -2.21
C ALA A 68 0.54 -4.40 -3.56
N GLY A 69 -0.78 -4.17 -3.50
CA GLY A 69 -1.62 -4.00 -4.69
C GLY A 69 -1.62 -2.59 -5.26
N ALA A 70 -1.04 -1.61 -4.55
CA ALA A 70 -1.08 -0.20 -4.90
C ALA A 70 0.13 0.19 -5.77
N TYR A 71 0.09 -0.20 -7.04
CA TYR A 71 1.12 0.14 -8.02
C TYR A 71 0.58 1.03 -9.14
N GLY A 72 1.44 1.92 -9.68
CA GLY A 72 1.12 2.76 -10.83
C GLY A 72 1.48 2.10 -12.16
N ARG A 73 0.96 2.66 -13.27
CA ARG A 73 1.25 2.18 -14.63
C ARG A 73 2.70 2.42 -15.08
N GLY A 74 3.32 3.48 -14.55
CA GLY A 74 4.69 3.84 -14.87
C GLY A 74 5.64 3.70 -13.68
N ARG A 75 5.26 4.24 -12.52
CA ARG A 75 6.12 4.24 -11.33
C ARG A 75 5.34 4.00 -10.04
N THR A 76 5.94 3.23 -9.15
CA THR A 76 5.50 3.10 -7.76
C THR A 76 6.64 3.50 -6.85
N LEU A 77 6.43 4.49 -5.98
CA LEU A 77 7.46 5.01 -5.09
C LEU A 77 7.08 4.79 -3.63
N TRP A 78 7.99 4.22 -2.85
CA TRP A 78 7.86 4.13 -1.40
C TRP A 78 8.77 5.20 -0.78
N LEU A 79 8.15 6.18 -0.12
CA LEU A 79 8.82 7.26 0.58
C LEU A 79 8.73 6.98 2.07
N MET A 80 9.87 6.63 2.68
CA MET A 80 9.91 6.08 4.03
C MET A 80 10.97 6.74 4.88
N ASP A 81 10.69 6.89 6.18
CA ASP A 81 11.72 7.19 7.16
C ASP A 81 12.52 5.93 7.54
N ALA A 82 13.63 6.13 8.25
CA ALA A 82 14.51 5.03 8.66
C ALA A 82 13.78 4.01 9.56
N ALA A 83 12.85 4.47 10.40
CA ALA A 83 12.11 3.60 11.31
C ALA A 83 11.14 2.67 10.56
N ALA A 84 10.37 3.20 9.61
CA ALA A 84 9.48 2.43 8.75
C ALA A 84 10.26 1.50 7.80
N ALA A 85 11.47 1.86 7.38
CA ALA A 85 12.31 1.04 6.51
C ALA A 85 13.21 0.03 7.26
N SER A 86 13.11 -0.05 8.59
CA SER A 86 14.04 -0.79 9.46
C SER A 86 14.10 -2.30 9.21
N ARG A 87 13.02 -2.89 8.68
CA ARG A 87 12.90 -4.32 8.36
C ARG A 87 13.18 -4.65 6.88
N LEU A 88 13.46 -3.64 6.05
CA LEU A 88 13.65 -3.83 4.61
C LEU A 88 15.12 -4.14 4.27
N PRO A 89 15.38 -5.03 3.29
CA PRO A 89 16.71 -5.25 2.79
C PRO A 89 17.24 -3.98 2.11
N ARG A 90 18.51 -3.64 2.37
CA ARG A 90 19.18 -2.46 1.78
C ARG A 90 19.20 -2.46 0.25
N ALA A 91 19.06 -3.63 -0.38
CA ALA A 91 18.98 -3.75 -1.84
C ALA A 91 17.74 -3.05 -2.44
N LEU A 92 16.70 -2.76 -1.64
CA LEU A 92 15.53 -1.99 -2.07
C LEU A 92 15.74 -0.48 -1.98
N TYR A 93 16.84 -0.03 -1.37
CA TYR A 93 17.11 1.39 -1.23
C TYR A 93 17.57 1.87 -2.60
N PRO A 94 17.17 3.08 -3.03
CA PRO A 94 17.72 3.63 -4.26
C PRO A 94 19.26 3.62 -4.15
N PRO A 95 19.97 3.28 -5.25
CA PRO A 95 21.42 3.41 -5.26
C PRO A 95 21.78 4.80 -4.79
N ALA A 96 22.82 4.93 -3.96
CA ALA A 96 23.27 6.22 -3.48
C ALA A 96 23.48 7.12 -4.70
N SER A 97 22.67 8.17 -4.82
CA SER A 97 22.80 9.14 -5.89
C SER A 97 24.18 9.78 -5.75
N ALA A 98 24.99 9.68 -6.82
CA ALA A 98 26.23 10.43 -6.95
C ALA A 98 25.94 11.94 -7.08
#